data_AF-A0A1Z4UZU2-F1
#
_entry.id   AF-A0A1Z4UZU2-F1
#
_cell.length_a   1.000
_cell.length_b   1.000
_cell.length_c   1.000
_cell.angle_alpha   90.00
_cell.angle_beta   90.00
_cell.angle_gamma   90.00
#
_symmetry.space_group_name_H-M   'P 1'
#
loop_
_entity.id
_entity.type
_entity.pdbx_description
1 polymer ?
#
loop_
_entity_poly.entity_id
_entity_poly.type
_entity_poly.pdbx_seq_one_letter_code
_entity_poly.pdbx_strand_id
1 'polypeptide(L)' 'MKFSVDQILNLPDMKVLDFQEIEGAGIIITIEKAVNNSTCPSCEKTALASLLW' A
#
# COMPACT_ATOMS: atom_id res chain seq x y z
N MET A 1 13.25 -2.44 7.77
CA MET A 1 13.30 -3.56 6.81
C MET A 1 13.20 -2.96 5.41
N LYS A 2 14.08 -3.31 4.48
CA LYS A 2 14.03 -2.80 3.10
C LYS A 2 13.30 -3.83 2.26
N PHE A 3 12.06 -3.55 1.88
CA PHE A 3 11.28 -4.43 0.99
C PHE A 3 11.82 -4.30 -0.44
N SER A 4 11.93 -5.42 -1.15
CA SER A 4 12.17 -5.36 -2.60
C SER A 4 10.89 -4.88 -3.31
N VAL A 5 11.04 -4.32 -4.51
CA VAL A 5 9.90 -3.88 -5.33
C VAL A 5 8.91 -5.04 -5.53
N ASP A 6 9.43 -6.22 -5.83
CA ASP A 6 8.64 -7.44 -6.00
C ASP A 6 7.83 -7.83 -4.75
N GLN A 7 8.42 -7.66 -3.56
CA GLN A 7 7.71 -7.89 -2.29
C GLN A 7 6.61 -6.86 -2.07
N ILE A 8 6.80 -5.61 -2.49
CA ILE A 8 5.80 -4.54 -2.35
C ILE A 8 4.62 -4.80 -3.30
N LEU A 9 4.91 -5.26 -4.53
CA LEU A 9 3.88 -5.55 -5.53
C LEU A 9 3.02 -6.77 -5.16
N ASN A 10 3.55 -7.67 -4.33
CA ASN A 10 2.88 -8.88 -3.88
C ASN A 10 2.45 -8.83 -2.40
N LEU A 11 2.23 -7.62 -1.84
CA LEU A 11 1.75 -7.51 -0.47
C LEU A 11 0.35 -8.13 -0.32
N PRO A 12 0.10 -8.90 0.75
CA PRO A 12 -1.21 -9.47 1.02
C PRO A 12 -2.27 -8.37 1.18
N ASP A 13 -3.48 -8.64 0.74
CA ASP A 13 -4.63 -7.72 0.76
C ASP A 13 -4.44 -6.42 -0.07
N MET A 14 -3.42 -6.37 -0.93
CA MET A 14 -3.13 -5.25 -1.83
C MET A 14 -3.26 -5.73 -3.28
N LYS A 15 -4.18 -5.15 -4.04
CA LYS A 15 -4.27 -5.42 -5.48
C LYS A 15 -3.63 -4.27 -6.24
N VAL A 16 -2.47 -4.51 -6.83
CA VAL A 16 -1.78 -3.51 -7.67
C VAL A 16 -2.53 -3.36 -9.00
N LEU A 17 -2.87 -2.12 -9.33
CA LEU A 17 -3.50 -1.74 -10.60
C LEU A 17 -2.46 -1.25 -11.61
N ASP A 18 -1.47 -0.50 -11.14
CA ASP A 18 -0.43 0.08 -11.99
C ASP A 18 0.89 0.23 -11.21
N PHE A 19 2.00 0.13 -11.93
CA PHE A 19 3.35 0.25 -11.39
C PHE A 19 4.24 1.03 -12.34
N GLN A 20 4.92 2.05 -11.81
CA GLN A 20 5.86 2.85 -12.55
C GLN A 20 7.15 3.05 -11.75
N GLU A 21 8.28 2.79 -12.38
CA GLU A 21 9.60 3.11 -11.82
C GLU A 21 10.11 4.41 -12.42
N ILE A 22 10.58 5.32 -11.56
CA ILE A 22 11.18 6.59 -11.95
C ILE A 22 12.66 6.53 -11.58
N GLU A 23 13.51 6.40 -12.59
CA GLU A 23 14.96 6.31 -12.44
C GLU A 23 15.50 7.44 -11.54
N GLY A 24 16.23 7.05 -10.48
CA GLY A 24 16.85 7.98 -9.55
C GLY A 24 15.91 8.67 -8.55
N ALA A 25 14.59 8.45 -8.62
CA ALA A 25 13.62 9.07 -7.70
C ALA A 25 12.90 8.04 -6.83
N GLY A 26 12.35 6.97 -7.41
CA GLY A 26 11.59 5.96 -6.66
C GLY A 26 10.57 5.23 -7.52
N ILE A 27 9.57 4.64 -6.86
CA ILE A 27 8.49 3.89 -7.49
C ILE A 27 7.13 4.52 -7.15
N ILE A 28 6.23 4.54 -8.13
CA ILE A 28 4.83 4.89 -7.95
C ILE A 28 4.02 3.61 -8.18
N ILE A 29 3.11 3.33 -7.25
CA ILE A 29 2.25 2.13 -7.31
C ILE A 29 0.82 2.57 -7.09
N THR A 30 -0.05 2.25 -8.03
CA THR A 30 -1.49 2.44 -7.87
C THR A 30 -2.09 1.14 -7.35
N ILE A 31 -2.81 1.20 -6.24
CA ILE A 31 -3.40 0.02 -5.60
C ILE A 31 -4.90 0.18 -5.41
N GLU A 32 -5.63 -0.88 -5.72
CA GLU A 32 -7.03 -1.04 -5.32
C GLU A 32 -7.04 -1.58 -3.89
N LYS A 33 -7.46 -0.73 -2.96
CA LYS A 33 -7.65 -1.16 -1.57
C LYS A 33 -9.00 -1.87 -1.48
N ALA A 34 -8.99 -3.20 -1.53
CA ALA A 34 -10.21 -4.00 -1.39
C ALA A 34 -10.85 -3.88 0.01
N VAL A 35 -10.07 -3.49 1.01
CA VAL A 35 -10.49 -3.34 2.40
C VAL A 35 -10.57 -1.87 2.82
N ASN A 36 -11.76 -1.43 3.25
CA ASN A 36 -12.01 -0.06 3.73
C ASN A 36 -11.42 0.22 5.12
N ASN A 37 -10.46 -0.57 5.60
CA ASN A 37 -9.81 -0.36 6.88
C ASN A 37 -8.29 -0.49 6.73
N SER A 38 -7.55 0.16 7.62
CA SER A 38 -6.09 0.01 7.72
C SER A 38 -5.73 0.05 9.19
N THR A 39 -5.02 -0.97 9.64
CA THR A 39 -4.56 -1.06 11.02
C THR A 39 -3.12 -0.59 11.11
N CYS A 40 -2.85 0.36 12.02
CA CYS A 40 -1.48 0.80 12.26
C CYS A 40 -0.70 -0.32 12.98
N PRO A 41 0.39 -0.83 12.42
CA PRO A 41 1.18 -1.89 13.07
C PRO A 41 1.90 -1.42 14.34
N SER A 42 1.99 -0.11 14.58
CA SER A 42 2.65 0.45 15.77
C SER A 42 1.73 0.63 16.97
N CYS A 43 0.43 0.85 16.75
CA CYS A 43 -0.51 1.15 17.83
C CYS A 43 -1.82 0.35 17.74
N GLU A 44 -1.92 -0.56 16.77
CA GLU A 44 -3.03 -1.48 16.54
C GLU A 44 -4.39 -0.81 16.32
N LYS A 45 -4.40 0.52 16.13
CA LYS A 45 -5.62 1.27 15.82
C LYS A 45 -6.01 1.04 14.37
N THR A 46 -7.25 0.61 14.17
CA THR A 46 -7.87 0.48 12.86
C THR A 46 -8.50 1.81 12.45
N ALA A 47 -7.98 2.42 11.38
CA ALA A 47 -8.61 3.55 10.71
C ALA A 47 -9.55 3.01 9.61
N LEU A 48 -10.84 3.36 9.69
CA LEU A 48 -11.80 3.12 8.62
C LEU A 48 -11.67 4.22 7.57
N ALA A 49 -11.46 3.85 6.32
CA ALA A 49 -11.37 4.76 5.17
C ALA A 49 -12.68 5.56 4.94
N SER A 50 -13.79 5.13 5.54
CA SER A 50 -15.10 5.77 5.45
C SER A 50 -15.25 7.10 6.21
N LEU A 51 -14.20 7.59 6.89
CA LEU A 51 -14.20 8.85 7.66
C LEU A 51 -13.28 9.95 7.07
N LEU A 52 -12.73 9.73 5.87
CA LEU A 52 -11.94 10.73 5.14
C LEU A 52 -12.75 11.22 3.93
N TRP A 53 -13.84 11.95 4.20
CA TRP A 53 -14.52 12.83 3.25
C TRP A 53 -14.45 14.25 3.81
#